data_AF-A0A1H6FTV0-F1
#
_entry.id   AF-A0A1H6FTV0-F1
#
_cell.length_a   1.000
_cell.length_b   1.000
_cell.length_c   1.000
_cell.angle_alpha   90.00
_cell.angle_beta   90.00
_cell.angle_gamma   90.00
#
_symmetry.space_group_name_H-M   'P 1'
#
loop_
_entity.id
_entity.type
_entity.pdbx_description
1 polymer ?
#
loop_
_entity_poly.entity_id
_entity_poly.type
_entity_poly.pdbx_seq_one_letter_code
_entity_poly.pdbx_strand_id
1 'polypeptide(L)'
;MSAVVWVMMGIAIWHFAVFVPDRFLGGIVGAFCAAVVGAFVFGLAVNGFDVPGRSETHFEQAVLAVPGALIGLTVCWLVGARRERAAERAVAR
;
A
#
# COMPACT_ATOMS: atom_id res chain seq x y z
N MET A 1 -14.49 -13.15 -5.69
CA MET A 1 -13.07 -13.39 -5.37
C MET A 1 -12.37 -12.04 -5.23
N SER A 2 -12.90 -11.15 -4.39
CA SER A 2 -12.46 -9.75 -4.34
C SER A 2 -11.13 -9.55 -3.64
N ALA A 3 -10.78 -10.40 -2.67
CA ALA A 3 -9.48 -10.36 -1.99
C ALA A 3 -8.29 -10.45 -2.96
N VAL A 4 -8.35 -11.34 -3.97
CA VAL A 4 -7.29 -11.47 -4.98
C VAL A 4 -7.21 -10.21 -5.85
N VAL A 5 -8.36 -9.62 -6.21
CA VAL A 5 -8.43 -8.37 -6.97
C VAL A 5 -7.76 -7.22 -6.21
N TRP A 6 -8.01 -7.11 -4.90
CA TRP A 6 -7.40 -6.07 -4.08
C TRP A 6 -5.88 -6.21 -4.00
N VAL A 7 -5.40 -7.45 -3.80
CA VAL A 7 -3.96 -7.73 -3.79
C VAL A 7 -3.34 -7.41 -5.15
N MET A 8 -3.93 -7.87 -6.26
CA MET A 8 -3.42 -7.57 -7.60
C MET A 8 -3.38 -6.08 -7.90
N MET A 9 -4.39 -5.32 -7.49
CA MET A 9 -4.39 -3.87 -7.65
C MET A 9 -3.31 -3.19 -6.79
N GLY A 10 -3.14 -3.63 -5.54
CA GLY A 10 -2.06 -3.15 -4.68
C GLY A 10 -0.68 -3.39 -5.29
N ILE A 11 -0.46 -4.57 -5.88
CA ILE A 11 0.78 -4.90 -6.60
C ILE A 11 0.94 -4.02 -7.85
N ALA A 12 -0.12 -3.81 -8.63
CA ALA A 12 -0.08 -2.95 -9.81
C ALA A 12 0.34 -1.51 -9.45
N ILE A 13 -0.19 -0.97 -8.35
CA ILE A 13 0.16 0.37 -7.86
C ILE A 13 1.60 0.41 -7.32
N TRP A 14 2.03 -0.63 -6.60
CA TRP A 14 3.39 -0.72 -6.08
C TRP A 14 4.47 -0.63 -7.17
N HIS A 15 4.21 -1.10 -8.40
CA HIS A 15 5.18 -0.97 -9.50
C HIS A 15 5.55 0.49 -9.78
N PHE A 16 4.65 1.45 -9.54
CA PHE A 16 4.92 2.86 -9.73
C PHE A 16 5.76 3.47 -8.60
N ALA A 17 6.05 2.73 -7.53
CA ALA A 17 6.95 3.17 -6.46
C ALA A 17 8.37 3.45 -6.96
N VAL A 18 8.77 2.88 -8.10
CA VAL A 18 10.07 3.15 -8.74
C VAL A 18 10.25 4.61 -9.17
N PHE A 19 9.15 5.35 -9.39
CA PHE A 19 9.19 6.77 -9.74
C PHE A 19 9.31 7.70 -8.53
N VAL A 20 9.25 7.15 -7.32
CA VAL A 20 9.32 7.89 -6.06
C VAL A 20 10.71 7.69 -5.45
N PRO A 21 11.31 8.71 -4.80
CA PRO A 21 12.59 8.54 -4.11
C PRO A 21 12.52 7.36 -3.12
N ASP A 22 13.52 6.48 -3.16
CA ASP A 22 13.58 5.25 -2.34
C ASP A 22 13.92 5.56 -0.88
N ARG A 23 12.91 6.03 -0.15
CA ARG A 23 12.96 6.25 1.30
C ARG A 23 11.84 5.51 2.01
N PHE A 24 11.42 4.40 1.45
CA PHE A 24 10.41 3.53 2.04
C PHE A 24 10.99 2.81 3.26
N LEU A 25 10.18 2.63 4.30
CA LEU A 25 10.57 1.83 5.45
C LEU A 25 10.80 0.37 5.01
N GLY A 26 12.05 -0.10 5.00
CA GLY A 26 12.40 -1.43 4.50
C GLY A 26 12.55 -1.50 2.97
N GLY A 27 12.76 -0.34 2.32
CA GLY A 27 12.98 -0.23 0.87
C GLY A 27 11.79 -0.71 0.04
N ILE A 28 12.08 -1.21 -1.16
CA ILE A 28 11.06 -1.66 -2.11
C ILE A 28 10.19 -2.81 -1.59
N VAL A 29 10.75 -3.69 -0.75
CA VAL A 29 10.01 -4.80 -0.12
C VAL A 29 9.03 -4.28 0.93
N GLY A 30 9.44 -3.28 1.72
CA GLY A 30 8.56 -2.61 2.66
C GLY A 30 7.43 -1.85 1.95
N ALA A 31 7.73 -1.20 0.83
CA ALA A 31 6.72 -0.59 -0.03
C ALA A 31 5.71 -1.63 -0.58
N PHE A 32 6.20 -2.80 -1.00
CA PHE A 32 5.37 -3.91 -1.49
C PHE A 32 4.38 -4.37 -0.43
N CYS A 33 4.87 -4.70 0.76
CA CYS A 33 4.04 -5.12 1.88
C CYS A 33 3.02 -4.04 2.25
N ALA A 34 3.43 -2.77 2.29
CA ALA A 34 2.55 -1.67 2.65
C ALA A 34 1.42 -1.45 1.61
N ALA A 35 1.72 -1.56 0.31
CA ALA A 35 0.72 -1.44 -0.75
C ALA A 35 -0.31 -2.58 -0.69
N VAL A 36 0.15 -3.82 -0.53
CA VAL A 36 -0.73 -5.00 -0.47
C VAL A 36 -1.60 -4.96 0.79
N VAL A 37 -1.01 -4.73 1.95
CA VAL A 37 -1.75 -4.64 3.22
C VAL A 37 -2.72 -3.45 3.19
N GLY A 38 -2.29 -2.29 2.69
CA GLY A 38 -3.14 -1.12 2.57
C GLY A 38 -4.35 -1.36 1.67
N ALA A 39 -4.15 -1.93 0.48
CA ALA A 39 -5.22 -2.30 -0.44
C ALA A 39 -6.20 -3.29 0.18
N PHE A 40 -5.68 -4.32 0.86
CA PHE A 40 -6.50 -5.36 1.47
C PHE A 40 -7.32 -4.83 2.65
N VAL A 41 -6.69 -4.10 3.57
CA VAL A 41 -7.36 -3.54 4.75
C VAL A 41 -8.43 -2.53 4.34
N PHE A 42 -8.16 -1.68 3.35
CA PHE A 42 -9.15 -0.73 2.86
C PHE A 42 -10.31 -1.44 2.16
N GLY A 43 -10.03 -2.41 1.28
CA GLY A 43 -11.06 -3.23 0.65
C GLY A 43 -11.96 -3.93 1.68
N LEU A 44 -11.35 -4.51 2.72
CA LEU A 44 -12.08 -5.15 3.81
C LEU A 44 -12.93 -4.15 4.61
N ALA A 45 -12.39 -2.97 4.94
CA ALA A 45 -13.09 -1.94 5.70
C ALA A 45 -14.32 -1.40 4.95
N VAL A 46 -14.19 -1.15 3.64
CA VAL A 46 -15.30 -0.65 2.81
C VAL A 46 -16.39 -1.70 2.60
N ASN A 47 -16.01 -2.98 2.51
CA ASN A 47 -16.97 -4.08 2.36
C ASN A 47 -17.51 -4.59 3.71
N GLY A 48 -17.39 -3.81 4.79
CA GLY A 48 -18.01 -4.14 6.08
C GLY A 48 -17.38 -5.35 6.78
N PHE A 49 -16.09 -5.61 6.53
CA PHE A 49 -15.35 -6.78 7.01
C PHE A 49 -15.78 -8.13 6.42
N ASP A 50 -16.50 -8.10 5.30
CA ASP A 50 -16.78 -9.28 4.50
C ASP A 50 -15.98 -9.29 3.20
N VAL A 51 -15.76 -10.47 2.62
CA VAL A 51 -15.04 -10.65 1.36
C VAL A 51 -16.05 -11.02 0.28
N PRO A 52 -16.40 -10.10 -0.64
CA PRO A 52 -17.44 -10.37 -1.61
C PRO A 52 -17.15 -11.59 -2.50
N GLY A 53 -18.21 -12.38 -2.69
CA GLY A 53 -18.24 -13.55 -3.57
C GLY A 53 -18.01 -13.20 -5.03
N ARG A 54 -17.89 -14.23 -5.89
CA ARG A 54 -17.61 -14.04 -7.34
C ARG A 54 -18.72 -13.26 -8.07
N SER A 55 -19.97 -13.41 -7.65
CA SER A 55 -21.12 -12.71 -8.23
C SER A 55 -21.10 -11.19 -7.98
N GLU A 56 -20.44 -10.77 -6.90
CA GLU A 56 -20.34 -9.37 -6.45
C GLU A 56 -19.00 -8.73 -6.88
N THR A 57 -18.13 -9.50 -7.55
CA THR A 57 -16.79 -9.03 -7.95
C THR A 57 -16.90 -8.24 -9.26
N HIS A 58 -17.31 -6.98 -9.15
CA HIS A 58 -17.33 -6.02 -10.26
C HIS A 58 -16.06 -5.17 -10.30
N PHE A 59 -15.90 -4.40 -11.38
CA PHE A 59 -14.80 -3.45 -11.58
C PHE A 59 -14.59 -2.49 -10.40
N GLU A 60 -15.66 -2.20 -9.66
CA GLU A 60 -15.65 -1.38 -8.44
C GLU A 60 -14.67 -1.91 -7.39
N GLN A 61 -14.57 -3.23 -7.20
CA GLN A 61 -13.67 -3.83 -6.22
C GLN A 61 -12.20 -3.55 -6.53
N ALA A 62 -11.85 -3.42 -7.82
CA ALA A 62 -10.52 -3.01 -8.23
C ALA A 62 -10.25 -1.54 -7.89
N VAL A 63 -11.22 -0.65 -8.13
CA VAL A 63 -11.08 0.78 -7.82
C VAL A 63 -10.98 1.02 -6.31
N LEU A 64 -11.73 0.27 -5.51
CA LEU A 64 -11.69 0.35 -4.04
C LEU A 64 -10.31 0.03 -3.46
N ALA A 65 -9.51 -0.82 -4.11
CA ALA A 65 -8.18 -1.13 -3.62
C ALA A 65 -7.16 0.01 -3.83
N VAL A 66 -7.44 0.95 -4.74
CA VAL A 66 -6.52 2.03 -5.11
C VAL A 66 -6.22 2.97 -3.93
N PRO A 67 -7.22 3.56 -3.23
CA PRO A 67 -6.95 4.41 -2.08
C PRO A 67 -6.17 3.68 -0.97
N GLY A 68 -6.51 2.42 -0.70
CA GLY A 68 -5.82 1.61 0.30
C GLY A 68 -4.33 1.44 0.01
N ALA A 69 -3.98 1.11 -1.23
CA ALA A 69 -2.59 0.97 -1.66
C ALA A 69 -1.81 2.30 -1.52
N LEU A 70 -2.42 3.41 -1.96
CA LEU A 70 -1.82 4.74 -1.89
C LEU A 70 -1.58 5.18 -0.44
N ILE A 71 -2.54 4.94 0.46
CA ILE A 71 -2.40 5.24 1.89
C ILE A 71 -1.25 4.40 2.48
N GLY A 72 -1.23 3.09 2.20
CA GLY A 72 -0.17 2.19 2.67
C GLY A 72 1.23 2.66 2.24
N LEU A 73 1.40 2.95 0.95
CA LEU A 73 2.66 3.48 0.39
C LEU A 73 3.04 4.82 1.00
N THR A 74 2.09 5.74 1.14
CA THR A 74 2.33 7.07 1.71
C THR A 74 2.81 6.96 3.15
N VAL A 75 2.16 6.13 3.97
CA VAL A 75 2.57 5.90 5.36
C VAL A 75 3.96 5.28 5.42
N CYS A 76 4.22 4.25 4.60
CA CYS A 76 5.52 3.57 4.56
C CYS A 76 6.66 4.54 4.17
N TRP A 77 6.43 5.39 3.17
CA TRP A 77 7.37 6.40 2.72
C TRP A 77 7.61 7.49 3.76
N LEU A 78 6.54 8.01 4.38
CA LEU A 78 6.67 9.06 5.41
C LEU A 78 7.46 8.57 6.63
N VAL A 79 7.23 7.33 7.06
CA VAL A 79 7.95 6.73 8.18
C VAL A 79 9.42 6.50 7.82
N GLY A 80 9.71 5.94 6.65
CA GLY A 80 11.10 5.75 6.20
C GLY A 80 11.84 7.08 6.05
N ALA A 81 11.22 8.07 5.40
CA ALA A 81 11.76 9.42 5.25
C ALA A 81 12.06 10.12 6.58
N ARG A 82 11.26 9.88 7.63
CA ARG A 82 11.50 10.44 8.96
C ARG A 82 12.68 9.78 9.65
N ARG A 83 12.85 8.47 9.49
CA ARG A 83 13.97 7.71 10.10
C ARG A 83 15.30 8.07 9.46
N GLU A 84 15.35 8.20 8.14
CA GLU A 84 16.53 8.63 7.40
C GLU A 84 17.02 10.01 7.88
N ARG A 85 16.13 11.01 7.91
CA ARG A 85 16.45 12.36 8.41
C ARG A 85 16.91 12.37 9.87
N ALA A 86 16.36 11.49 10.71
CA ALA A 86 16.77 11.38 12.11
C ALA A 86 18.19 10.80 12.24
N ALA A 87 18.53 9.81 11.40
CA ALA A 87 19.87 9.23 11.34
C ALA A 87 20.90 10.25 10.85
N GLU A 88 20.60 11.00 9.78
CA GLU A 88 21.47 12.07 9.27
C GLU A 88 21.78 13.13 10.34
N ARG A 89 20.76 13.57 11.08
CA ARG A 89 20.91 14.54 12.17
C ARG A 89 21.74 14.02 13.34
N ALA A 90 21.74 12.72 13.59
CA ALA A 90 22.54 12.11 14.64
C ALA A 90 24.02 12.04 14.27
N VAL A 91 24.33 11.79 12.99
CA VAL A 91 25.71 11.78 12.48
C VAL A 91 26.32 13.17 12.40
N ALA A 92 25.50 14.20 12.15
CA ALA A 92 25.96 15.59 12.07
C ALA A 92 26.24 16.26 13.44
N ARG A 93 25.98 15.57 14.56
CA ARG A 93 26.25 16.04 15.92
C ARG A 93 27.51 15.38 16.47
#